data_AF-A0A6M0BVE7-F1
#
_entry.id   AF-A0A6M0BVE7-F1
#
_cell.length_a   1.000
_cell.length_b   1.000
_cell.length_c   1.000
_cell.angle_alpha   90.00
_cell.angle_beta   90.00
_cell.angle_gamma   90.00
#
_symmetry.space_group_name_H-M   'P 1'
#
loop_
_entity.id
_entity.type
_entity.pdbx_description
1 polymer ?
#
loop_
_entity_poly.entity_id
_entity_poly.type
_entity_poly.pdbx_seq_one_letter_code
_entity_poly.pdbx_strand_id
1 'polypeptide(L)' 'MQFDSYTLGEFYDELFISKNQPRPEAQLLIERINSLSVGELLMRQKAAQVAMVKLGATFNVY' A
#
# COMPACT_ATOMS: atom_id res chain seq x y z
N MET A 1 -6.16 -4.74 4.61
CA MET A 1 -5.61 -5.39 3.40
C MET A 1 -4.73 -6.50 3.95
N GLN A 2 -4.86 -7.73 3.47
CA GLN A 2 -3.99 -8.82 3.90
C GLN A 2 -3.13 -9.19 2.70
N PHE A 3 -1.82 -9.03 2.82
CA PHE A 3 -0.88 -9.40 1.75
C PHE A 3 -0.73 -10.92 1.59
N ASP A 4 -1.39 -11.71 2.43
CA ASP A 4 -1.34 -13.18 2.41
C ASP A 4 -1.87 -13.79 1.09
N SER A 5 -2.74 -13.06 0.38
CA SER A 5 -3.25 -13.42 -0.95
C SER A 5 -2.51 -12.73 -2.09
N TYR A 6 -1.48 -11.93 -1.81
CA TYR A 6 -0.68 -11.25 -2.82
C TYR A 6 0.10 -12.29 -3.62
N THR A 7 -0.11 -12.28 -4.95
CA THR A 7 0.52 -13.23 -5.86
C THR A 7 1.50 -12.49 -6.73
N LEU A 8 2.76 -12.91 -6.66
CA LEU A 8 3.84 -12.39 -7.49
C LEU A 8 3.71 -12.98 -8.90
N GLY A 9 3.80 -12.11 -9.90
CA GLY A 9 3.89 -12.51 -11.30
C GLY A 9 5.34 -12.72 -11.74
N GLU A 10 5.54 -12.92 -13.05
CA GLU A 10 6.87 -13.03 -13.65
C GLU A 10 7.51 -11.64 -13.86
N PHE A 11 7.68 -10.90 -12.77
CA PHE A 11 8.34 -9.59 -12.77
C PHE A 11 9.08 -9.37 -11.45
N TYR A 12 9.99 -8.39 -11.46
CA TYR A 12 10.69 -8.00 -10.25
C TYR A 12 9.76 -7.19 -9.34
N ASP A 13 9.51 -7.70 -8.14
CA ASP A 13 8.71 -7.02 -7.13
C ASP A 13 9.61 -6.28 -6.12
N GLU A 14 9.31 -5.01 -5.92
CA GLU A 14 10.06 -4.10 -5.05
C GLU A 14 9.81 -4.34 -3.56
N LEU A 15 8.71 -4.99 -3.20
CA LEU A 15 8.31 -5.24 -1.82
C LEU A 15 8.54 -6.68 -1.40
N PHE A 16 8.48 -7.64 -2.32
CA PHE A 16 8.58 -9.06 -2.05
C PHE A 16 9.71 -9.72 -2.86
N ILE A 17 10.44 -10.62 -2.20
CA ILE A 17 11.43 -11.49 -2.83
C ILE A 17 10.73 -12.71 -3.44
N SER A 18 9.79 -13.26 -2.69
CA SER A 18 8.99 -14.43 -3.06
C SER A 18 7.65 -14.38 -2.33
N LYS A 19 6.75 -15.33 -2.63
CA LYS A 19 5.40 -15.33 -2.07
C LYS A 19 5.48 -15.35 -0.54
N ASN A 20 4.79 -14.42 0.12
CA ASN A 20 4.83 -14.23 1.58
C ASN A 20 6.22 -13.91 2.16
N GLN A 21 7.18 -13.50 1.33
CA GLN A 21 8.51 -13.12 1.77
C GLN A 21 8.79 -11.66 1.39
N PRO A 22 8.38 -10.70 2.24
CA PRO A 22 8.73 -9.31 2.03
C PRO A 22 10.26 -9.12 2.12
N ARG A 23 10.77 -8.13 1.38
CA ARG A 23 12.16 -7.68 1.51
C ARG A 23 12.39 -7.06 2.88
N PRO A 24 13.62 -7.12 3.44
CA PRO A 24 13.93 -6.49 4.72
C PRO A 24 13.54 -5.01 4.79
N GLU A 25 13.79 -4.28 3.71
CA GLU A 25 13.43 -2.86 3.55
C GLU A 25 11.91 -2.62 3.68
N ALA A 26 11.10 -3.56 3.18
CA ALA A 26 9.64 -3.44 3.08
C ALA A 26 8.93 -4.02 4.30
N GLN A 27 9.61 -4.80 5.15
CA GLN A 27 9.00 -5.54 6.25
C GLN A 27 8.17 -4.64 7.17
N LEU A 28 8.74 -3.53 7.65
CA LEU A 28 8.04 -2.61 8.55
C LEU A 28 6.81 -1.98 7.89
N LEU A 29 6.89 -1.68 6.59
CA LEU A 29 5.76 -1.14 5.84
C LEU A 29 4.63 -2.17 5.74
N ILE A 30 4.96 -3.41 5.39
CA ILE A 30 3.99 -4.51 5.27
C ILE A 30 3.33 -4.79 6.63
N GLU A 31 4.11 -4.87 7.70
CA GLU A 31 3.59 -5.02 9.07
C GLU A 31 2.64 -3.88 9.43
N ARG A 32 3.01 -2.64 9.13
CA ARG A 32 2.18 -1.47 9.43
C ARG A 32 0.86 -1.49 8.66
N ILE A 33 0.88 -1.89 7.39
CA ILE A 33 -0.33 -1.98 6.56
C ILE A 33 -1.23 -3.12 7.04
N ASN A 34 -0.66 -4.28 7.35
CA ASN A 34 -1.40 -5.43 7.90
C ASN A 34 -2.01 -5.12 9.28
N SER A 35 -1.38 -4.23 10.07
CA SER A 35 -1.91 -3.78 11.37
C SER A 35 -3.14 -2.85 11.24
N LEU A 36 -3.47 -2.36 10.03
CA LEU A 36 -4.60 -1.46 9.84
C LEU A 36 -5.91 -2.25 9.86
N SER A 37 -6.88 -1.71 10.59
CA SER A 37 -8.22 -2.29 10.63
C SER A 37 -8.92 -2.24 9.26
N VAL A 38 -9.92 -3.10 9.08
CA VAL A 38 -10.75 -3.12 7.86
C VAL A 38 -11.36 -1.73 7.66
N GLY A 39 -11.09 -1.13 6.50
CA GLY A 39 -11.60 0.21 6.14
C GLY A 39 -10.73 1.38 6.59
N GLU A 40 -9.75 1.20 7.47
CA GLU A 40 -8.87 2.30 7.91
C GLU A 40 -7.99 2.84 6.78
N LEU A 41 -7.48 1.95 5.92
CA LEU A 41 -6.74 2.34 4.73
C LEU A 41 -7.61 3.19 3.79
N LEU A 42 -8.89 2.84 3.64
CA LEU A 42 -9.85 3.59 2.82
C LEU A 42 -10.15 4.97 3.43
N MET A 43 -10.29 5.05 4.76
CA MET A 43 -10.45 6.33 5.45
C MET A 43 -9.24 7.24 5.24
N ARG A 44 -8.02 6.68 5.37
CA ARG A 44 -6.77 7.42 5.11
C ARG A 44 -6.66 7.86 3.65
N GLN A 45 -7.08 7.04 2.70
CA GLN A 45 -7.15 7.40 1.28
C GLN A 45 -8.07 8.61 1.06
N LYS A 46 -9.28 8.59 1.62
CA LYS A 46 -10.23 9.71 1.53
C LYS A 46 -9.66 10.99 2.15
N ALA A 47 -9.04 10.87 3.32
CA ALA A 47 -8.40 12.00 3.98
C ALA A 47 -7.25 12.58 3.13
N ALA A 48 -6.43 11.71 2.52
CA ALA A 48 -5.36 12.12 1.62
C ALA A 48 -5.90 12.82 0.35
N GLN A 49 -6.98 12.30 -0.25
CA GLN A 49 -7.64 12.96 -1.38
C GLN A 49 -8.15 14.36 -1.03
N VAL A 50 -8.80 14.51 0.13
CA VAL A 50 -9.25 15.83 0.62
C VAL A 50 -8.06 16.77 0.85
N ALA A 51 -6.95 16.27 1.42
CA ALA A 51 -5.75 17.05 1.62
C ALA A 51 -5.14 17.51 0.28
N MET A 52 -5.05 16.63 -0.72
CA MET A 52 -4.58 16.98 -2.07
C MET A 52 -5.42 18.09 -2.69
N VAL A 53 -6.76 17.98 -2.65
CA VAL A 53 -7.67 19.02 -3.13
C VAL A 53 -7.44 20.36 -2.42
N LYS A 54 -7.31 20.35 -1.10
CA LYS A 54 -7.06 21.57 -0.31
C LYS A 54 -5.71 22.22 -0.62
N LEU A 55 -4.71 21.42 -0.97
CA LEU A 55 -3.39 21.90 -1.38
C LEU A 55 -3.34 22.36 -2.84
N GLY A 56 -4.41 22.18 -3.62
CA GLY A 56 -4.42 22.44 -5.06
C GLY A 56 -3.58 21.45 -5.87
N ALA A 57 -3.22 20.30 -5.29
CA ALA A 57 -2.47 19.25 -5.96
C ALA A 57 -3.45 18.23 -6.57
N THR A 58 -3.30 17.96 -7.87
CA THR A 58 -4.06 16.91 -8.56
C THR A 58 -3.11 15.91 -9.22
N PHE A 59 -3.33 14.63 -8.96
CA PHE A 59 -2.69 13.55 -9.70
C PHE A 59 -3.73 13.00 -10.68
N ASN A 60 -3.85 13.59 -11.85
CA ASN A 60 -4.58 12.97 -12.96
C ASN A 60 -3.62 11.98 -13.62
N VAL A 61 -3.75 10.70 -13.27
CA VAL A 61 -3.06 9.61 -13.97
C VAL A 61 -4.04 9.11 -15.05
N TYR A 62 -3.73 9.39 -16.31
CA TYR A 62 -4.47 8.90 -17.49
C TYR A 62 -3.89 7.56 -17.96
#